data_AF-A0A4Y2UCV8-F1
#
_entry.id   AF-A0A4Y2UCV8-F1
#
_cell.length_a   1.000
_cell.length_b   1.000
_cell.length_c   1.000
_cell.angle_alpha   90.00
_cell.angle_beta   90.00
_cell.angle_gamma   90.00
#
_symmetry.space_group_name_H-M   'P 1'
#
loop_
_entity.id
_entity.type
_entity.pdbx_description
1 polymer ?
#
loop_
_entity_poly.entity_id
_entity_poly.type
_entity_poly.pdbx_seq_one_letter_code
_entity_poly.pdbx_strand_id
1 'polypeptide(L)'
;MLGFDPTEIVSNYPNFETVVKSPLEPDLCAHYRVLFLYTEIVESQTVGDVFAPLLRIVNVTGSDGEMVYVQYDGPYYIPLSRKIIDTIEIVIRAH
;
A
#
# COMPACT_ATOMS: atom_id res chain seq x y z
N MET A 1 -20.44 30.89 -8.43
CA MET A 1 -20.59 30.86 -9.90
C MET A 1 -19.21 31.10 -10.49
N LEU A 2 -18.59 30.08 -11.10
CA LEU A 2 -17.36 30.27 -11.89
C LEU A 2 -17.79 30.75 -13.28
N GLY A 3 -17.40 31.99 -13.61
CA GLY A 3 -17.75 32.66 -14.86
C GLY A 3 -17.01 32.05 -16.04
N PHE A 4 -17.70 31.18 -16.77
CA PHE A 4 -17.29 30.76 -18.11
C PHE A 4 -18.32 31.30 -19.10
N ASP A 5 -17.87 32.19 -20.00
CA ASP A 5 -18.70 32.70 -21.09
C ASP A 5 -18.75 31.67 -22.23
N PRO A 6 -19.95 31.28 -22.71
CA PRO A 6 -20.13 30.10 -23.56
C PRO A 6 -19.82 30.33 -25.04
N THR A 7 -19.10 31.40 -25.41
CA THR A 7 -18.94 31.81 -26.82
C THR A 7 -17.55 31.60 -27.40
N GLU A 8 -16.58 31.07 -26.65
CA GLU A 8 -15.19 30.89 -27.13
C GLU A 8 -14.85 29.48 -27.63
N ILE A 9 -15.83 28.66 -28.00
CA ILE A 9 -15.55 27.36 -28.64
C ILE A 9 -15.75 27.49 -30.15
N VAL A 10 -14.80 28.13 -30.82
CA VAL A 10 -14.62 27.97 -32.27
C VAL A 10 -13.37 27.12 -32.51
N SER A 11 -13.66 25.93 -33.03
CA SER A 11 -12.80 24.91 -33.63
C SER A 11 -11.68 25.48 -34.50
N ASN A 12 -10.42 25.08 -34.24
CA ASN A 12 -9.40 24.72 -35.24
C ASN A 12 -8.04 24.45 -34.58
N TYR A 13 -7.96 23.45 -33.70
CA TYR A 13 -6.68 22.90 -33.28
C TYR A 13 -6.61 21.45 -33.79
N PRO A 14 -5.56 21.06 -34.53
CA PRO A 14 -5.34 19.64 -34.83
C PRO A 14 -5.28 18.90 -33.50
N ASN A 15 -5.87 17.70 -33.43
CA ASN A 15 -5.82 16.81 -32.26
C ASN A 15 -4.36 16.46 -31.92
N PHE A 16 -3.64 17.39 -31.30
CA PHE A 16 -2.48 17.11 -30.49
C PHE A 16 -3.04 16.97 -29.09
N GLU A 17 -3.25 15.72 -28.66
CA GLU A 17 -3.29 15.38 -27.24
C GLU A 17 -1.95 15.81 -26.66
N THR A 18 -1.85 17.09 -26.34
CA THR A 18 -0.67 17.66 -25.73
C THR A 18 -0.77 17.20 -24.30
N VAL A 19 -0.14 16.06 -23.99
CA VAL A 19 -0.06 15.54 -22.64
C VAL A 19 0.76 16.55 -21.84
N VAL A 20 0.06 17.50 -21.22
CA VAL A 20 0.66 18.46 -20.30
C VAL A 20 1.03 17.67 -19.06
N LYS A 21 2.29 17.27 -18.97
CA LYS A 21 2.83 16.65 -17.76
C LYS A 21 2.96 17.72 -16.69
N SER A 22 2.37 17.47 -15.53
CA SER A 22 2.61 18.27 -14.34
C SER A 22 4.10 18.20 -13.99
N PRO A 23 4.74 19.33 -13.60
CA PRO A 23 6.12 19.30 -13.09
C PRO A 23 6.23 18.55 -11.75
N LEU A 24 5.08 18.30 -11.09
CA LEU A 24 4.97 17.49 -9.88
C LEU A 24 4.43 16.12 -10.27
N GLU A 25 5.23 15.08 -10.04
CA GLU A 25 4.77 13.69 -10.09
C GLU A 25 3.81 13.45 -8.91
N PRO A 26 2.66 12.76 -9.14
CA PRO A 26 1.83 12.33 -8.02
C PRO A 26 2.65 11.39 -7.14
N ASP A 27 2.72 11.68 -5.84
CA ASP A 27 3.34 10.78 -4.88
C ASP A 27 2.45 9.54 -4.72
N LEU A 28 2.71 8.53 -5.54
CA LEU A 28 2.06 7.21 -5.47
C LEU A 28 2.40 6.48 -4.16
N CYS A 29 3.49 6.88 -3.48
CA CYS A 29 3.89 6.38 -2.17
C CYS A 29 3.25 7.14 -1.00
N ALA A 30 2.41 8.14 -1.25
CA ALA A 30 1.83 8.97 -0.19
C ALA A 30 0.92 8.18 0.77
N HIS A 31 0.30 7.08 0.30
CA HIS A 31 -0.77 6.42 1.06
C HIS A 31 -0.31 5.16 1.81
N TYR A 32 0.55 4.30 1.24
CA TYR A 32 0.87 3.01 1.87
C TYR A 32 2.36 2.83 2.10
N ARG A 33 2.84 3.29 3.27
CA ARG A 33 4.25 3.11 3.65
C ARG A 33 4.55 1.75 4.26
N VAL A 34 3.51 1.05 4.74
CA VAL A 34 3.64 -0.21 5.47
C VAL A 34 2.48 -1.17 5.17
N LEU A 35 2.76 -2.46 5.22
CA LEU A 35 1.79 -3.54 5.17
C LEU A 35 1.76 -4.27 6.51
N PHE A 36 0.56 -4.53 7.01
CA PHE A 36 0.36 -5.32 8.22
C PHE A 36 0.03 -6.76 7.82
N LEU A 37 0.86 -7.71 8.26
CA LEU A 37 0.65 -9.14 8.04
C LEU A 37 0.03 -9.76 9.29
N TYR A 38 -1.26 -10.07 9.20
CA TYR A 38 -1.96 -10.82 10.23
C TYR A 38 -2.00 -12.30 9.84
N THR A 39 -1.92 -13.16 10.85
CA THR A 39 -1.99 -14.62 10.65
C THR A 39 -2.59 -15.27 11.88
N GLU A 40 -3.27 -16.38 11.69
CA GLU A 40 -3.87 -17.19 12.74
C GLU A 40 -2.85 -18.04 13.52
N ILE A 41 -1.60 -18.15 13.08
CA ILE A 41 -0.57 -18.98 13.75
C ILE A 41 0.10 -18.28 14.94
N VAL A 42 0.00 -16.96 15.02
CA VAL A 42 0.61 -16.14 16.07
C VAL A 42 -0.43 -15.89 17.17
N GLU A 43 -0.02 -15.93 18.43
CA GLU A 43 -0.90 -15.50 19.53
C GLU A 43 -1.21 -14.00 19.39
N SER A 44 -2.45 -13.60 19.67
CA SER A 44 -2.79 -12.18 19.69
C SER A 44 -1.90 -11.44 20.70
N GLN A 45 -1.38 -10.30 20.26
CA GLN A 45 -0.49 -9.44 21.04
C GLN A 45 -0.95 -7.99 20.96
N THR A 46 -0.51 -7.17 21.90
CA THR A 46 -0.80 -5.74 21.90
C THR A 46 0.00 -5.06 20.78
N VAL A 47 -0.72 -4.47 19.83
CA VAL A 47 -0.19 -3.70 18.71
C VAL A 47 -0.85 -2.33 18.72
N GLY A 48 -0.13 -1.32 19.23
CA GLY A 48 -0.73 0.00 19.44
C GLY A 48 -1.88 -0.07 20.45
N ASP A 49 -3.08 0.26 20.01
CA ASP A 49 -4.33 0.22 20.77
C ASP A 49 -5.17 -1.05 20.53
N VAL A 50 -4.73 -1.95 19.64
CA VAL A 50 -5.46 -3.16 19.24
C VAL A 50 -4.76 -4.41 19.76
N PHE A 51 -5.55 -5.42 20.16
CA PHE A 51 -5.06 -6.76 20.45
C PHE A 51 -5.27 -7.65 19.22
N ALA A 52 -4.19 -8.02 18.53
CA ALA A 52 -4.28 -8.69 17.22
C ALA A 52 -3.13 -9.69 16.99
N PRO A 53 -3.37 -10.75 16.20
CA PRO A 53 -2.35 -11.74 15.87
C PRO A 53 -1.49 -11.26 14.69
N LEU A 54 -0.71 -10.21 14.95
CA LEU A 54 0.17 -9.59 13.96
C LEU A 54 1.51 -10.31 13.91
N LEU A 55 1.84 -10.87 12.74
CA LEU A 55 3.13 -11.50 12.49
C LEU A 55 4.22 -10.45 12.28
N ARG A 56 3.96 -9.46 11.43
CA ARG A 56 4.96 -8.45 11.05
C ARG A 56 4.34 -7.22 10.41
N ILE A 57 5.04 -6.09 10.54
CA ILE A 57 4.86 -4.89 9.73
C ILE A 57 5.98 -4.84 8.69
N VAL A 58 5.62 -4.77 7.42
CA VAL A 58 6.57 -4.75 6.31
C VAL A 58 6.56 -3.37 5.68
N ASN A 59 7.71 -2.73 5.54
CA ASN A 59 7.81 -1.46 4.83
C ASN A 59 7.62 -1.69 3.33
N VAL A 60 6.77 -0.89 2.69
CA VAL A 60 6.63 -0.90 1.24
C VAL A 60 7.77 -0.08 0.67
N THR A 61 8.56 -0.69 -0.20
CA THR A 61 9.64 -0.05 -0.96
C THR A 61 9.47 -0.37 -2.44
N GLY A 62 10.10 0.39 -3.32
CA GLY A 62 9.97 0.19 -4.77
C GLY A 62 8.80 0.97 -5.38
N SER A 63 8.66 0.85 -6.70
CA SER A 63 7.63 1.53 -7.50
C SER A 63 6.41 0.64 -7.75
N ASP A 64 5.30 1.22 -8.19
CA ASP A 64 4.11 0.45 -8.57
C ASP A 64 4.45 -0.59 -9.66
N GLY A 65 3.96 -1.82 -9.48
CA GLY A 65 4.27 -2.97 -10.34
C GLY A 65 5.67 -3.57 -10.17
N GLU A 66 6.54 -3.00 -9.36
CA GLU A 66 7.88 -3.55 -9.09
C GLU A 66 7.80 -4.74 -8.12
N MET A 67 8.51 -5.83 -8.46
CA MET A 67 8.68 -6.95 -7.54
C MET A 67 9.78 -6.65 -6.54
N VAL A 68 9.45 -6.69 -5.26
CA VAL A 68 10.36 -6.33 -4.16
C VAL A 68 10.61 -7.55 -3.30
N TYR A 69 11.88 -7.77 -2.94
CA TYR A 69 12.30 -8.82 -2.03
C TYR A 69 12.86 -8.21 -0.74
N VAL A 70 12.40 -8.71 0.41
CA VAL A 70 12.88 -8.27 1.73
C VAL A 70 13.44 -9.46 2.48
N GLN A 71 14.73 -9.39 2.82
CA GLN A 71 15.39 -10.33 3.72
C GLN A 71 15.43 -9.74 5.13
N TYR A 72 15.23 -10.59 6.13
CA TYR A 72 15.32 -10.19 7.52
C TYR A 72 16.40 -11.01 8.22
N ASP A 73 17.35 -10.31 8.82
CA ASP A 73 18.45 -10.92 9.54
C ASP A 73 18.06 -11.18 11.00
N GLY A 74 18.42 -12.36 11.50
CA GLY A 74 18.14 -12.78 12.86
C GLY A 74 16.77 -13.45 13.04
N PRO A 75 16.67 -14.48 13.90
CA PRO A 75 15.41 -15.16 14.17
C PRO A 75 14.44 -14.23 14.91
N TYR A 76 13.20 -14.17 14.43
CA TYR A 76 12.11 -13.47 15.10
C TYR A 76 11.26 -14.49 15.87
N TYR A 77 11.46 -14.56 17.18
CA TYR A 77 10.71 -15.45 18.06
C TYR A 77 9.42 -14.78 18.51
N ILE A 78 8.29 -15.43 18.22
CA ILE A 78 6.95 -14.97 18.59
C ILE A 78 6.12 -16.14 19.13
N PRO A 79 5.27 -15.93 20.16
CA PRO A 79 4.39 -16.97 20.65
C PRO A 79 3.42 -17.47 19.56
N LEU A 80 3.25 -18.79 19.50
CA LEU A 80 2.40 -19.44 18.52
C LEU A 80 1.08 -19.86 19.15
N SER A 81 -0.03 -19.57 18.46
CA SER A 81 -1.38 -19.95 18.89
C SER A 81 -1.61 -21.47 18.87
N ARG A 82 -0.83 -22.20 18.07
CA ARG A 82 -0.91 -23.65 17.88
C ARG A 82 0.45 -24.26 17.57
N LYS A 83 0.63 -25.53 17.96
CA LYS A 83 1.88 -26.29 17.75
C LYS A 83 1.94 -27.03 16.42
N ILE A 84 0.79 -27.40 15.87
CA ILE A 84 0.68 -28.11 14.60
C ILE A 84 0.03 -27.13 13.62
N ILE A 85 0.67 -26.95 12.46
CA ILE A 85 0.27 -25.98 11.44
C ILE A 85 0.21 -26.73 10.12
N ASP A 86 -1.00 -26.88 9.58
CA ASP A 86 -1.22 -27.52 8.28
C ASP A 86 -1.42 -26.48 7.18
N THR A 87 -2.17 -25.43 7.48
CA THR A 87 -2.45 -24.29 6.60
C THR A 87 -2.09 -23.00 7.32
N ILE A 88 -1.63 -22.01 6.58
CA ILE A 88 -1.37 -20.65 7.07
C ILE A 88 -2.24 -19.70 6.25
N GLU A 89 -3.13 -19.00 6.93
CA GLU A 89 -3.88 -17.89 6.37
C GLU A 89 -3.13 -16.58 6.66
N ILE A 90 -2.93 -15.78 5.62
CA ILE A 90 -2.30 -14.46 5.76
C ILE A 90 -3.28 -13.42 5.27
N VAL A 91 -3.65 -12.52 6.17
CA VAL A 91 -4.46 -11.35 5.85
C VAL A 91 -3.55 -10.14 5.79
N ILE A 92 -3.46 -9.55 4.60
CA ILE A 92 -2.68 -8.34 4.34
C ILE A 92 -3.63 -7.15 4.38
N ARG A 93 -3.31 -6.15 5.21
CA ARG A 93 -4.05 -4.88 5.24
C ARG A 93 -3.12 -3.71 4.93
N ALA A 94 -3.57 -2.88 4.00
CA ALA A 94 -3.04 -1.55 3.76
C ALA A 94 -3.94 -0.56 4.52
N HIS A 95 -3.34 0.36 5.27
CA HIS A 95 -4.03 1.40 6.03
C HIS A 95 -3.80 2.76 5.40
#